data_AF-A0A242A4K7-F1
#
_entry.id   AF-A0A242A4K7-F1
#
_cell.length_a   1.000
_cell.length_b   1.000
_cell.length_c   1.000
_cell.angle_alpha   90.00
_cell.angle_beta   90.00
_cell.angle_gamma   90.00
#
_symmetry.space_group_name_H-M   'P 1'
#
loop_
_entity.id
_entity.type
_entity.pdbx_description
1 polymer ?
#
loop_
_entity_poly.entity_id
_entity_poly.type
_entity_poly.pdbx_seq_one_letter_code
_entity_poly.pdbx_strand_id
1 'polypeptide(L)'
;MKQNKRNTPFNVRILTLMALSIAINFLGGTIALWLRLPIYLDSIGTIFAGALGGPIIGLLTGLGSGVLSGVTTDIFSLYYSPVQIVTGVMAGLLLKGKLIKKGSWKLPGLALLLSLPGTLVASVITVRLFGGITSSGSSMIVQVLHGLGLNQTISVILVQVGTDYLDRFLSMAVVAAVVLLLPKRSAFFTRT
;
A
#
# COMPACT_ATOMS: atom_id res chain seq x y z
N MET A 1 34.58 29.36 7.29
CA MET A 1 34.02 28.53 6.19
C MET A 1 32.71 27.89 6.67
N LYS A 2 31.55 28.38 6.22
CA LYS A 2 30.25 27.76 6.53
C LYS A 2 30.13 26.47 5.73
N GLN A 3 30.10 25.31 6.40
CA GLN A 3 29.81 24.03 5.76
C GLN A 3 28.39 24.10 5.18
N ASN A 4 28.30 24.16 3.85
CA ASN A 4 27.05 24.05 3.12
C ASN A 4 26.61 22.57 3.19
N LYS A 5 25.87 22.19 4.24
CA LYS A 5 25.20 20.88 4.30
C LYS A 5 24.28 20.80 3.10
N ARG A 6 24.65 20.01 2.09
CA ARG A 6 23.72 19.61 1.03
C ARG A 6 22.56 18.91 1.73
N ASN A 7 21.42 19.57 1.84
CA ASN A 7 20.16 18.99 2.29
C ASN A 7 19.66 18.06 1.18
N THR A 8 20.31 16.90 0.99
CA THR A 8 19.76 15.88 0.11
C THR A 8 18.53 15.30 0.78
N PRO A 9 17.37 15.26 0.10
CA PRO A 9 16.15 14.66 0.67
C PRO A 9 16.31 13.16 0.92
N PHE A 10 17.35 12.53 0.36
CA PHE A 10 17.75 11.16 0.59
C PHE A 10 19.01 11.11 1.45
N ASN A 11 18.82 10.65 2.69
CA ASN A 11 19.88 10.26 3.60
C ASN A 11 19.84 8.73 3.75
N VAL A 12 20.95 8.10 4.16
CA VAL A 12 21.08 6.66 4.44
C VAL A 12 19.88 6.11 5.22
N ARG A 13 19.37 6.86 6.21
CA ARG A 13 18.18 6.47 7.00
C ARG A 13 16.90 6.33 6.17
N ILE A 14 16.69 7.21 5.20
CA ILE A 14 15.51 7.16 4.32
C ILE A 14 15.67 6.02 3.31
N LEU A 15 16.88 5.82 2.80
CA LEU A 15 17.18 4.70 1.91
C LEU A 15 16.96 3.35 2.61
N THR A 16 17.43 3.18 3.85
CA THR A 16 17.20 1.95 4.61
C THR A 16 15.74 1.75 4.96
N LEU A 17 15.00 2.81 5.30
CA LEU A 17 13.55 2.74 5.51
C LEU A 17 12.83 2.24 4.25
N MET A 18 13.13 2.80 3.08
CA MET A 18 12.52 2.38 1.81
C MET A 18 12.88 0.93 1.49
N ALA A 19 14.16 0.54 1.62
CA ALA A 19 14.61 -0.82 1.35
C ALA A 19 13.90 -1.86 2.24
N LEU A 20 13.81 -1.60 3.55
CA LEU A 20 13.06 -2.44 4.48
C LEU A 20 11.58 -2.53 4.10
N SER A 21 10.98 -1.38 3.77
CA SER A 21 9.56 -1.31 3.41
C SER A 21 9.25 -2.07 2.11
N ILE A 22 10.14 -2.00 1.12
CA ILE A 22 10.05 -2.78 -0.12
C ILE A 22 10.15 -4.27 0.18
N ALA A 23 11.08 -4.70 1.03
CA ALA A 23 11.21 -6.09 1.43
C ALA A 23 9.95 -6.61 2.15
N ILE A 24 9.36 -5.82 3.05
CA ILE A 24 8.10 -6.18 3.73
C ILE A 24 6.97 -6.36 2.72
N ASN A 25 6.81 -5.42 1.78
CA ASN A 25 5.78 -5.49 0.75
C ASN A 25 5.97 -6.72 -0.15
N PHE A 26 7.20 -6.99 -0.56
CA PHE A 26 7.54 -8.13 -1.39
C PHE A 26 7.18 -9.46 -0.70
N LEU A 27 7.57 -9.61 0.57
CA LEU A 27 7.24 -10.80 1.36
C LEU A 27 5.72 -10.92 1.59
N GLY A 28 5.06 -9.84 1.98
CA GLY A 28 3.61 -9.81 2.21
C GLY A 28 2.83 -10.19 0.95
N GLY A 29 3.14 -9.55 -0.18
CA GLY A 29 2.56 -9.83 -1.48
C GLY A 29 2.77 -11.28 -1.93
N THR A 30 3.99 -11.80 -1.75
CA THR A 30 4.31 -13.19 -2.11
C THR A 30 3.51 -14.19 -1.27
N ILE A 31 3.40 -13.98 0.05
CA ILE A 31 2.62 -14.82 0.94
C ILE A 31 1.14 -14.78 0.56
N ALA A 32 0.59 -13.58 0.32
CA ALA A 32 -0.80 -13.41 -0.06
C ALA A 32 -1.12 -14.14 -1.38
N LEU A 33 -0.21 -14.06 -2.36
CA LEU A 33 -0.35 -14.73 -3.64
C LEU A 33 -0.28 -16.26 -3.50
N TRP A 34 0.69 -16.79 -2.76
CA TRP A 34 0.84 -18.24 -2.56
C TRP A 34 -0.34 -18.86 -1.83
N LEU A 35 -0.88 -18.16 -0.83
CA LEU A 35 -2.05 -18.59 -0.08
C LEU A 35 -3.38 -18.23 -0.77
N ARG A 36 -3.32 -17.54 -1.92
CA ARG A 36 -4.49 -17.04 -2.67
C ARG A 36 -5.47 -16.26 -1.78
N LEU A 37 -4.93 -15.39 -0.93
CA LEU A 37 -5.74 -14.57 -0.04
C LEU A 37 -6.56 -13.55 -0.85
N PRO A 38 -7.77 -13.18 -0.38
CA PRO A 38 -8.56 -12.08 -0.95
C PRO A 38 -8.07 -10.70 -0.45
N ILE A 39 -6.78 -10.57 -0.12
CA ILE A 39 -6.07 -9.34 0.30
C ILE A 39 -4.65 -9.41 -0.25
N TYR A 40 -3.90 -8.32 -0.26
CA TYR A 40 -2.63 -8.23 -1.00
C TYR A 40 -1.39 -8.15 -0.09
N LEU A 41 -1.50 -7.56 1.10
CA LEU A 41 -0.43 -7.37 2.09
C LEU A 41 0.82 -6.64 1.58
N ASP A 42 0.75 -6.05 0.37
CA ASP A 42 1.85 -5.47 -0.38
C ASP A 42 2.06 -3.97 -0.10
N SER A 43 1.34 -3.44 0.89
CA SER A 43 1.28 -1.99 1.14
C SER A 43 1.56 -1.60 2.57
N ILE A 44 1.88 -2.56 3.44
CA ILE A 44 2.32 -2.31 4.81
C ILE A 44 3.53 -1.38 4.80
N GLY A 45 4.56 -1.74 4.04
CA GLY A 45 5.77 -0.95 3.86
C GLY A 45 5.52 0.37 3.13
N THR A 46 4.66 0.38 2.12
CA THR A 46 4.30 1.61 1.37
C THR A 46 3.67 2.65 2.31
N ILE A 47 2.72 2.21 3.14
CA ILE A 47 2.04 3.06 4.12
C ILE A 47 3.01 3.47 5.23
N PHE A 48 3.87 2.55 5.70
CA PHE A 48 4.89 2.83 6.71
C PHE A 48 5.87 3.91 6.25
N ALA A 49 6.44 3.74 5.05
CA ALA A 49 7.37 4.69 4.45
C ALA A 49 6.71 6.04 4.17
N GLY A 50 5.45 6.05 3.71
CA GLY A 50 4.65 7.26 3.56
C GLY A 50 4.43 7.98 4.88
N ALA A 51 4.03 7.26 5.93
CA ALA A 51 3.77 7.83 7.25
C ALA A 51 5.01 8.46 7.90
N LEU A 52 6.19 7.88 7.70
CA LEU A 52 7.45 8.38 8.28
C LEU A 52 8.19 9.38 7.38
N GLY A 53 8.28 9.11 6.08
CA GLY A 53 9.04 9.91 5.10
C GLY A 53 8.20 10.94 4.34
N GLY A 54 6.89 10.75 4.26
CA GLY A 54 5.97 11.58 3.48
C GLY A 54 5.68 11.04 2.08
N PRO A 55 4.94 11.82 1.26
CA PRO A 55 4.32 11.32 0.04
C PRO A 55 5.31 10.83 -1.00
N ILE A 56 6.44 11.53 -1.19
CA ILE A 56 7.47 11.13 -2.16
C ILE A 56 8.13 9.80 -1.73
N ILE A 57 8.40 9.63 -0.44
CA ILE A 57 9.04 8.40 0.06
C ILE A 57 8.07 7.21 -0.03
N GLY A 58 6.80 7.42 0.32
CA GLY A 58 5.75 6.42 0.12
C GLY A 58 5.58 6.02 -1.34
N LEU A 59 5.53 7.01 -2.25
CA LEU A 59 5.43 6.79 -3.70
C LEU A 59 6.58 5.92 -4.20
N LEU A 60 7.82 6.30 -3.91
CA LEU A 60 9.00 5.57 -4.40
C LEU A 60 9.09 4.16 -3.82
N THR A 61 8.69 3.99 -2.56
CA THR A 61 8.60 2.68 -1.91
C THR A 61 7.56 1.79 -2.60
N GLY A 62 6.35 2.32 -2.83
CA GLY A 62 5.28 1.60 -3.49
C GLY A 62 5.64 1.20 -4.91
N LEU A 63 6.19 2.14 -5.70
CA LEU A 63 6.66 1.88 -7.05
C LEU A 63 7.78 0.83 -7.07
N GLY A 64 8.79 0.97 -6.20
CA GLY A 64 9.88 0.01 -6.10
C GLY A 64 9.40 -1.39 -5.75
N SER A 65 8.41 -1.50 -4.86
CA SER A 65 7.81 -2.78 -4.48
C SER A 65 7.02 -3.41 -5.64
N GLY A 66 6.24 -2.61 -6.37
CA GLY A 66 5.48 -3.06 -7.53
C GLY A 66 6.38 -3.52 -8.67
N VAL A 67 7.46 -2.78 -8.95
CA VAL A 67 8.47 -3.16 -9.95
C VAL A 67 9.19 -4.43 -9.55
N LEU A 68 9.67 -4.53 -8.31
CA LEU A 68 10.37 -5.71 -7.81
C LEU A 68 9.50 -6.96 -7.92
N SER A 69 8.28 -6.91 -7.38
CA SER A 69 7.32 -8.03 -7.42
C SER A 69 6.93 -8.35 -8.86
N GLY A 70 6.74 -7.32 -9.68
CA GLY A 70 6.46 -7.39 -11.10
C GLY A 70 7.46 -8.21 -11.92
N VAL A 71 8.74 -8.02 -11.65
CA VAL A 71 9.84 -8.68 -12.40
C VAL A 71 10.14 -10.07 -11.85
N THR A 72 9.76 -10.37 -10.60
CA THR A 72 10.25 -11.58 -9.90
C THR A 72 9.17 -12.59 -9.56
N THR A 73 8.00 -12.15 -9.09
CA THR A 73 6.97 -13.04 -8.52
C THR A 73 5.65 -12.98 -9.28
N ASP A 74 5.23 -11.79 -9.70
CA ASP A 74 3.92 -11.59 -10.30
C ASP A 74 3.87 -10.41 -11.27
N ILE A 75 3.79 -10.72 -12.57
CA ILE A 75 3.74 -9.72 -13.64
C ILE A 75 2.57 -8.73 -13.51
N PHE A 76 1.45 -9.15 -12.91
CA PHE A 76 0.29 -8.27 -12.68
C PHE A 76 0.67 -7.08 -11.79
N SER A 77 1.64 -7.24 -10.87
CA SER A 77 2.13 -6.17 -9.99
C SER A 77 2.74 -4.99 -10.75
N LEU A 78 3.31 -5.19 -11.94
CA LEU A 78 3.77 -4.08 -12.78
C LEU A 78 2.62 -3.18 -13.20
N TYR A 79 1.52 -3.78 -13.65
CA TYR A 79 0.32 -3.05 -14.08
C TYR A 79 -0.37 -2.33 -12.91
N TYR A 80 -0.29 -2.89 -11.69
CA TYR A 80 -0.81 -2.25 -10.48
C TYR A 80 0.14 -1.25 -9.81
N SER A 81 1.33 -0.99 -10.37
CA SER A 81 2.25 0.03 -9.84
C SER A 81 1.63 1.43 -9.68
N PRO A 82 0.72 1.91 -10.55
CA PRO A 82 -0.04 3.15 -10.30
C PRO A 82 -0.86 3.13 -9.00
N VAL A 83 -1.43 1.98 -8.63
CA VAL A 83 -2.17 1.82 -7.36
C VAL A 83 -1.23 1.99 -6.17
N GLN A 84 -0.02 1.44 -6.27
CA GLN A 84 1.00 1.58 -5.22
C GLN A 84 1.53 3.02 -5.10
N ILE A 85 1.69 3.72 -6.22
CA ILE A 85 2.02 5.16 -6.24
C ILE A 85 0.94 5.96 -5.50
N VAL A 86 -0.33 5.78 -5.88
CA VAL A 86 -1.47 6.47 -5.26
C VAL A 86 -1.53 6.17 -3.76
N THR A 87 -1.40 4.90 -3.38
CA THR A 87 -1.38 4.46 -1.98
C THR A 87 -0.27 5.14 -1.19
N GLY A 88 0.95 5.20 -1.74
CA GLY A 88 2.10 5.84 -1.09
C GLY A 88 1.95 7.35 -0.92
N VAL A 89 1.44 8.04 -1.94
CA VAL A 89 1.14 9.47 -1.87
C VAL A 89 0.08 9.73 -0.80
N MET A 90 -1.03 9.00 -0.83
CA MET A 90 -2.13 9.14 0.12
C MET A 90 -1.68 8.87 1.55
N ALA A 91 -0.89 7.81 1.78
CA ALA A 91 -0.31 7.54 3.08
C ALA A 91 0.53 8.71 3.60
N GLY A 92 1.38 9.28 2.74
CA GLY A 92 2.21 10.43 3.11
C GLY A 92 1.42 11.71 3.37
N LEU A 93 0.36 11.99 2.62
CA LEU A 93 -0.48 13.16 2.85
C LEU A 93 -1.34 13.01 4.12
N LEU A 94 -1.90 11.83 4.33
CA LEU A 94 -2.85 11.59 5.42
C LEU A 94 -2.14 11.35 6.75
N LEU A 95 -0.99 10.68 6.77
CA LEU A 95 -0.39 10.13 7.99
C LEU A 95 0.92 10.82 8.42
N LYS A 96 1.62 11.54 7.53
CA LYS A 96 2.91 12.14 7.87
C LYS A 96 2.82 13.08 9.08
N GLY A 97 3.63 12.78 10.10
CA GLY A 97 3.70 13.58 11.32
C GLY A 97 2.47 13.42 12.23
N LYS A 98 1.56 12.49 11.93
CA LYS A 98 0.43 12.16 12.80
C LYS A 98 0.72 10.86 13.55
N LEU A 99 0.60 10.90 14.87
CA LEU A 99 0.62 9.68 15.68
C LEU A 99 -0.74 8.98 15.57
N ILE A 100 -0.78 7.87 14.84
CA ILE A 100 -1.95 7.00 14.81
C ILE A 100 -1.96 6.20 16.11
N LYS A 101 -2.85 6.56 17.05
CA LYS A 101 -3.07 5.76 18.26
C LYS A 101 -3.72 4.42 17.87
N LYS A 102 -3.23 3.32 18.45
CA LYS A 102 -3.81 1.98 18.29
C LYS A 102 -5.26 2.02 18.80
N GLY A 103 -6.19 1.50 18.00
CA GLY A 103 -7.62 1.50 18.36
C GLY A 103 -8.29 2.88 18.29
N SER A 104 -7.69 3.87 17.61
CA SER A 104 -8.37 5.14 17.35
C SER A 104 -9.62 4.91 16.51
N TRP A 105 -10.76 5.45 16.94
CA TRP A 105 -12.02 5.47 16.19
C TRP A 105 -11.89 6.07 14.79
N LYS A 106 -10.80 6.80 14.52
CA LYS A 106 -10.48 7.40 13.21
C LYS A 106 -9.83 6.43 12.23
N LEU A 107 -9.35 5.26 12.68
CA LEU A 107 -8.57 4.31 11.87
C LEU A 107 -9.41 3.73 10.71
N PRO A 108 -10.65 3.27 10.90
CA PRO A 108 -11.49 2.81 9.79
C PRO A 108 -11.73 3.90 8.73
N GLY A 109 -12.01 5.14 9.15
CA GLY A 109 -12.23 6.26 8.23
C GLY A 109 -10.98 6.65 7.44
N LEU A 110 -9.81 6.62 8.07
CA LEU A 110 -8.54 6.84 7.38
C LEU A 110 -8.21 5.71 6.38
N ALA A 111 -8.60 4.47 6.68
CA ALA A 111 -8.39 3.34 5.80
C ALA A 111 -9.24 3.48 4.53
N LEU A 112 -10.50 3.91 4.69
CA LEU A 112 -11.38 4.23 3.56
C LEU A 112 -10.79 5.33 2.68
N LEU A 113 -10.34 6.44 3.28
CA LEU A 113 -9.74 7.54 2.50
C LEU A 113 -8.46 7.12 1.77
N LEU A 114 -7.72 6.17 2.34
CA LEU A 114 -6.49 5.65 1.74
C LEU A 114 -6.77 4.61 0.64
N SER A 115 -7.83 3.79 0.77
CA SER A 115 -8.17 2.76 -0.21
C SER A 115 -8.89 3.33 -1.44
N LEU A 116 -9.84 4.25 -1.26
CA LEU A 116 -10.75 4.69 -2.34
C LEU A 116 -10.04 5.11 -3.64
N PRO A 117 -9.01 5.99 -3.62
CA PRO A 117 -8.37 6.40 -4.87
C PRO A 117 -7.61 5.25 -5.55
N GLY A 118 -6.98 4.38 -4.76
CA GLY A 118 -6.28 3.19 -5.26
C GLY A 118 -7.24 2.19 -5.88
N THR A 119 -8.38 1.93 -5.23
CA THR A 119 -9.43 1.02 -5.70
C THR A 119 -10.04 1.46 -7.03
N LEU A 120 -10.26 2.76 -7.23
CA LEU A 120 -10.75 3.26 -8.52
C LEU A 120 -9.77 2.94 -9.66
N VAL A 121 -8.47 3.15 -9.41
CA VAL A 121 -7.42 2.82 -10.38
C VAL A 121 -7.32 1.31 -10.59
N ALA A 122 -7.33 0.52 -9.52
CA ALA A 122 -7.29 -0.93 -9.56
C ALA A 122 -8.49 -1.50 -10.34
N SER A 123 -9.68 -0.95 -10.16
CA SER A 123 -10.91 -1.46 -10.78
C SER A 123 -10.89 -1.23 -12.27
N VAL A 124 -10.44 -0.05 -12.71
CA VAL A 124 -10.28 0.26 -14.12
C VAL A 124 -9.25 -0.67 -14.77
N ILE A 125 -8.11 -0.90 -14.10
CA ILE A 125 -7.07 -1.82 -14.58
C ILE A 125 -7.63 -3.24 -14.73
N THR A 126 -8.26 -3.77 -13.70
CA THR A 126 -8.80 -5.14 -13.72
C THR A 126 -9.88 -5.34 -14.76
N VAL A 127 -10.79 -4.39 -14.93
CA VAL A 127 -11.87 -4.50 -15.92
C VAL A 127 -11.32 -4.37 -17.34
N ARG A 128 -10.45 -3.39 -17.60
CA ARG A 128 -10.02 -3.05 -18.96
C ARG A 128 -8.86 -3.89 -19.48
N LEU A 129 -7.92 -4.25 -18.63
CA LEU A 129 -6.72 -4.99 -19.04
C LEU A 129 -6.85 -6.50 -18.80
N PHE A 130 -7.58 -6.90 -17.76
CA PHE A 130 -7.58 -8.29 -17.30
C PHE A 130 -8.96 -8.97 -17.33
N GLY A 131 -10.01 -8.25 -17.73
CA GLY A 131 -11.35 -8.80 -17.85
C GLY A 131 -11.89 -9.45 -16.57
N GLY A 132 -11.43 -9.02 -15.39
CA GLY A 132 -11.85 -9.57 -14.08
C GLY A 132 -11.02 -10.73 -13.54
N ILE A 133 -10.05 -11.27 -14.30
CA ILE A 133 -9.22 -12.42 -13.88
C ILE A 133 -7.78 -11.97 -13.69
N THR A 134 -7.24 -12.12 -12.47
CA THR A 134 -5.87 -11.76 -12.13
C THR A 134 -5.19 -12.86 -11.32
N SER A 135 -3.90 -12.67 -10.99
CA SER A 135 -3.16 -13.51 -10.05
C SER A 135 -3.72 -13.49 -8.62
N SER A 136 -4.51 -12.46 -8.26
CA SER A 136 -5.06 -12.29 -6.92
C SER A 136 -6.15 -13.31 -6.58
N GLY A 137 -6.19 -13.74 -5.31
CA GLY A 137 -7.26 -14.59 -4.77
C GLY A 137 -8.64 -13.94 -4.84
N SER A 138 -8.71 -12.61 -4.85
CA SER A 138 -9.96 -11.86 -5.02
C SER A 138 -10.68 -12.17 -6.35
N SER A 139 -9.94 -12.56 -7.40
CA SER A 139 -10.50 -12.93 -8.69
C SER A 139 -11.48 -14.10 -8.59
N MET A 140 -11.28 -15.03 -7.64
CA MET A 140 -12.22 -16.13 -7.43
C MET A 140 -13.59 -15.61 -7.00
N ILE A 141 -13.61 -14.60 -6.11
CA ILE A 141 -14.85 -13.98 -5.63
C ILE A 141 -15.51 -13.21 -6.79
N VAL A 142 -14.74 -12.51 -7.61
CA VAL A 142 -15.25 -11.82 -8.82
C VAL A 142 -15.97 -12.80 -9.74
N GLN A 143 -15.34 -13.95 -10.04
CA GLN A 143 -15.90 -14.94 -10.94
C GLN A 143 -17.15 -15.62 -10.36
N VAL A 144 -17.20 -15.85 -9.04
CA VAL A 144 -18.42 -16.34 -8.37
C VAL A 144 -19.55 -15.33 -8.53
N LEU A 145 -19.32 -14.05 -8.21
CA LEU A 145 -20.34 -13.01 -8.36
C LEU A 145 -20.83 -12.86 -9.81
N HIS A 146 -19.91 -12.90 -10.77
CA HIS A 146 -20.25 -12.86 -12.18
C HIS A 146 -21.07 -14.09 -12.61
N GLY A 147 -20.68 -15.28 -12.14
CA GLY A 147 -21.42 -16.53 -12.38
C GLY A 147 -22.83 -16.53 -11.79
N LEU A 148 -23.09 -15.74 -10.74
CA LEU A 148 -24.42 -15.50 -10.18
C LEU A 148 -25.26 -14.50 -11.00
N GLY A 149 -24.74 -14.01 -12.13
CA GLY A 149 -25.46 -13.14 -13.07
C GLY A 149 -25.16 -11.65 -12.92
N LEU A 150 -24.23 -11.24 -12.04
CA LEU A 150 -23.81 -9.85 -11.96
C LEU A 150 -22.95 -9.47 -13.18
N ASN A 151 -23.04 -8.21 -13.61
CA ASN A 151 -22.16 -7.68 -14.64
C ASN A 151 -20.69 -7.75 -14.16
N GLN A 152 -19.77 -8.18 -15.03
CA GLN A 152 -18.35 -8.34 -14.69
C GLN A 152 -17.71 -7.08 -14.10
N THR A 153 -18.06 -5.90 -14.61
CA THR A 153 -17.57 -4.62 -14.10
C THR A 153 -18.04 -4.37 -12.67
N ILE A 154 -19.32 -4.68 -12.39
CA ILE A 154 -19.92 -4.51 -11.06
C ILE A 154 -19.30 -5.51 -10.08
N SER A 155 -19.12 -6.77 -10.50
CA SER A 155 -18.46 -7.80 -9.71
C SER A 155 -17.04 -7.38 -9.30
N VAL A 156 -16.25 -6.85 -10.23
CA VAL A 156 -14.90 -6.37 -9.95
C VAL A 156 -14.92 -5.21 -8.96
N ILE A 157 -15.74 -4.18 -9.19
CA ILE A 157 -15.80 -3.00 -8.33
C ILE A 157 -16.20 -3.40 -6.90
N LEU A 158 -17.23 -4.22 -6.74
CA LEU A 158 -17.72 -4.65 -5.43
C LEU A 158 -16.64 -5.42 -4.66
N VAL A 159 -15.99 -6.39 -5.32
CA VAL A 159 -14.94 -7.18 -4.67
C VAL A 159 -13.77 -6.29 -4.30
N GLN A 160 -13.29 -5.44 -5.21
CA GLN A 160 -12.15 -4.58 -4.92
C GLN A 160 -12.40 -3.58 -3.82
N VAL A 161 -13.58 -2.96 -3.77
CA VAL A 161 -13.93 -2.06 -2.66
C VAL A 161 -13.81 -2.78 -1.32
N GLY A 162 -14.25 -4.04 -1.23
CA GLY A 162 -14.10 -4.85 -0.02
C GLY A 162 -12.67 -5.25 0.27
N THR A 163 -11.99 -5.86 -0.72
CA THR A 163 -10.66 -6.45 -0.53
C THR A 163 -9.59 -5.39 -0.31
N ASP A 164 -9.62 -4.30 -1.07
CA ASP A 164 -8.64 -3.21 -0.94
C ASP A 164 -8.85 -2.46 0.36
N TYR A 165 -10.10 -2.21 0.76
CA TYR A 165 -10.38 -1.59 2.05
C TYR A 165 -9.86 -2.45 3.20
N LEU A 166 -10.16 -3.76 3.20
CA LEU A 166 -9.68 -4.69 4.21
C LEU A 166 -8.15 -4.71 4.26
N ASP A 167 -7.52 -4.77 3.08
CA ASP A 167 -6.06 -4.74 2.97
C ASP A 167 -5.45 -3.46 3.56
N ARG A 168 -5.99 -2.29 3.21
CA ARG A 168 -5.47 -1.00 3.70
C ARG A 168 -5.76 -0.79 5.17
N PHE A 169 -6.88 -1.31 5.67
CA PHE A 169 -7.20 -1.31 7.09
C PHE A 169 -6.20 -2.16 7.89
N LEU A 170 -5.96 -3.41 7.46
CA LEU A 170 -5.00 -4.31 8.10
C LEU A 170 -3.58 -3.73 8.04
N SER A 171 -3.16 -3.27 6.88
CA SER A 171 -1.84 -2.67 6.67
C SER A 171 -1.63 -1.46 7.58
N MET A 172 -2.61 -0.55 7.66
CA MET A 172 -2.53 0.60 8.54
C MET A 172 -2.59 0.23 10.03
N ALA A 173 -3.33 -0.81 10.41
CA ALA A 173 -3.34 -1.32 11.79
C ALA A 173 -1.96 -1.84 12.20
N VAL A 174 -1.29 -2.58 11.32
CA VAL A 174 0.10 -3.04 11.52
C VAL A 174 1.04 -1.84 11.64
N VAL A 175 0.96 -0.87 10.73
CA VAL A 175 1.77 0.35 10.77
C VAL A 175 1.57 1.12 12.07
N ALA A 176 0.32 1.30 12.52
CA ALA A 176 0.02 1.99 13.77
C ALA A 176 0.62 1.24 14.98
N ALA A 177 0.53 -0.09 15.01
CA ALA A 177 1.14 -0.90 16.06
C ALA A 177 2.67 -0.75 16.08
N VAL A 178 3.33 -0.86 14.93
CA VAL A 178 4.80 -0.71 14.81
C VAL A 178 5.24 0.68 15.23
N VAL A 179 4.55 1.74 14.77
CA VAL A 179 4.89 3.13 15.09
C VAL A 179 4.81 3.41 16.60
N LEU A 180 3.87 2.78 17.31
CA LEU A 180 3.75 2.96 18.77
C LEU A 180 4.83 2.23 19.58
N LEU A 181 5.42 1.19 19.00
CA LEU A 181 6.54 0.45 19.59
C LEU A 181 7.88 1.15 19.33
N LEU A 182 7.94 2.08 18.36
CA LEU A 182 9.16 2.83 18.09
C LEU A 182 9.51 3.77 19.25
N PRO A 183 10.78 3.83 19.68
CA PRO A 183 11.20 4.76 20.73
C PRO A 183 10.90 6.20 20.33
N LYS A 184 10.46 7.05 21.28
CA LYS A 184 10.19 8.49 21.04
C LYS A 184 11.40 9.28 20.48
N ARG A 185 12.61 8.73 20.60
CA ARG A 185 13.86 9.26 20.00
C ARG A 185 14.07 8.88 18.54
N SER A 186 13.13 8.19 17.90
CA SER A 186 13.21 7.84 16.48
C SER A 186 13.25 9.11 15.65
N ALA A 187 14.35 9.33 14.94
CA ALA A 187 14.69 10.58 14.23
C ALA A 187 13.67 11.03 13.16
N PHE A 188 12.66 10.21 12.86
CA PHE A 188 11.56 10.52 11.94
C PHE A 188 10.43 11.35 12.59
N PHE A 189 10.30 11.33 13.93
CA PHE A 189 9.27 12.07 14.66
C PHE A 189 9.69 13.48 15.11
N THR A 190 10.98 13.80 15.01
CA THR A 190 11.48 15.16 15.25
C THR A 190 11.18 16.05 14.03
N ARG A 191 10.01 16.67 14.04
CA ARG A 191 9.80 17.96 13.37
C ARG A 191 10.18 19.08 14.35
N THR A 192 11.24 19.80 14.01
CA THR A 192 11.24 21.28 14.11
C THR A 192 10.03 21.84 13.39
#